data_AF-A0A172RX40-F1
#
_entry.id   AF-A0A172RX40-F1
#
_cell.length_a   1.000
_cell.length_b   1.000
_cell.length_c   1.000
_cell.angle_alpha   90.00
_cell.angle_beta   90.00
_cell.angle_gamma   90.00
#
_symmetry.space_group_name_H-M   'P 1'
#
loop_
_entity.id
_entity.type
_entity.pdbx_description
1 polymer ?
#
loop_
_entity_poly.entity_id
_entity_poly.type
_entity_poly.pdbx_seq_one_letter_code
_entity_poly.pdbx_strand_id
1 'polypeptide(L)'
;MAEKDTSAQQEQTTDGALEGQPSTASKRNKWVVPGVIVAVIIVLGIGFGVWHESPTFCNAVCHDPMDPYVESVTNGHVGMAAYDHVQAGKNCLSCHQPKLTEQVSEVMIWTSDAFTTDEEGWLAPSKDFASEEFCARSGCHDMSEVISSTWGFEGNAAQYNPHSSHQDQALECGDCHKAHSTSVLVCNDCHALNAPEGWEG
;
A
#
# COMPACT_ATOMS: atom_id res chain seq x y z
N MET A 1 -71.72 -29.45 15.48
CA MET A 1 -71.68 -29.12 14.04
C MET A 1 -70.29 -28.52 13.77
N ALA A 2 -69.29 -29.33 13.42
CA ALA A 2 -68.86 -29.72 12.04
C ALA A 2 -68.21 -28.53 11.31
N GLU A 3 -66.87 -28.40 11.30
CA GLU A 3 -65.85 -28.97 10.37
C GLU A 3 -65.78 -28.24 9.00
N LYS A 4 -64.63 -27.60 8.68
CA LYS A 4 -63.62 -27.94 7.62
C LYS A 4 -64.12 -27.76 6.17
N ASP A 5 -63.35 -27.47 5.12
CA ASP A 5 -61.98 -27.05 4.83
C ASP A 5 -61.97 -26.68 3.33
N THR A 6 -61.16 -25.70 2.94
CA THR A 6 -60.23 -25.66 1.78
C THR A 6 -60.64 -26.15 0.36
N SER A 7 -60.68 -25.17 -0.55
CA SER A 7 -60.09 -25.05 -1.92
C SER A 7 -60.18 -26.15 -3.00
N ALA A 8 -60.61 -25.73 -4.20
CA ALA A 8 -60.16 -26.18 -5.54
C ALA A 8 -60.82 -25.24 -6.61
N GLN A 9 -60.09 -24.44 -7.41
CA GLN A 9 -59.29 -24.74 -8.63
C GLN A 9 -60.05 -24.64 -9.97
N GLN A 10 -59.43 -23.86 -10.88
CA GLN A 10 -59.27 -24.02 -12.36
C GLN A 10 -60.47 -24.06 -13.33
N GLU A 11 -60.39 -23.24 -14.39
CA GLU A 11 -60.31 -23.59 -15.86
C GLU A 11 -60.28 -22.26 -16.66
N GLN A 12 -59.34 -21.91 -17.57
CA GLN A 12 -59.12 -22.38 -18.97
C GLN A 12 -60.46 -22.55 -19.74
N THR A 13 -60.80 -21.90 -20.87
CA THR A 13 -60.07 -21.56 -22.10
C THR A 13 -60.93 -20.71 -23.09
N THR A 14 -60.30 -20.26 -24.18
CA THR A 14 -60.81 -19.92 -25.54
C THR A 14 -61.26 -18.48 -25.80
N ASP A 15 -61.05 -17.88 -26.97
CA ASP A 15 -60.12 -18.06 -28.10
C ASP A 15 -60.19 -16.75 -28.91
N GLY A 16 -59.08 -16.31 -29.50
CA GLY A 16 -59.05 -15.08 -30.28
C GLY A 16 -57.69 -14.85 -30.92
N ALA A 17 -57.35 -15.71 -31.88
CA ALA A 17 -56.17 -15.55 -32.72
C ALA A 17 -56.29 -14.29 -33.59
N LEU A 18 -55.29 -13.42 -33.52
CA LEU A 18 -54.95 -12.45 -34.57
C LEU A 18 -53.46 -12.62 -34.88
N GLU A 19 -53.17 -12.59 -36.18
CA GLU A 19 -51.97 -13.09 -36.82
C GLU A 19 -50.61 -12.70 -36.20
N GLY A 20 -49.71 -13.69 -36.20
CA GLY A 20 -48.34 -13.55 -35.72
C GLY A 20 -47.49 -12.61 -36.56
N GLN A 21 -46.84 -11.67 -35.88
CA GLN A 21 -45.55 -11.15 -36.33
C GLN A 21 -44.51 -12.27 -36.16
N PRO A 22 -43.59 -12.48 -37.13
CA PRO A 22 -42.51 -13.43 -36.92
C PRO A 22 -41.70 -12.96 -35.71
N SER A 23 -41.74 -13.74 -34.64
CA SER A 23 -40.76 -13.61 -33.57
C SER A 23 -39.41 -13.89 -34.20
N THR A 24 -38.63 -12.85 -34.47
CA THR A 24 -37.18 -13.04 -34.50
C THR A 24 -36.80 -13.27 -33.04
N ALA A 25 -37.02 -14.49 -32.55
CA ALA A 25 -36.34 -14.98 -31.38
C ALA A 25 -34.85 -14.90 -31.73
N SER A 26 -34.25 -13.77 -31.37
CA SER A 26 -32.81 -13.58 -31.36
C SER A 26 -32.24 -14.87 -30.77
N LYS A 27 -31.50 -15.63 -31.58
CA LYS A 27 -30.78 -16.80 -31.09
C LYS A 27 -29.80 -16.24 -30.06
N ARG A 28 -30.22 -16.18 -28.80
CA ARG A 28 -29.42 -15.66 -27.70
C ARG A 28 -28.21 -16.58 -27.62
N ASN A 29 -27.10 -16.09 -28.16
CA ASN A 29 -25.90 -16.87 -28.32
C ASN A 29 -25.47 -17.30 -26.90
N LYS A 30 -25.49 -18.61 -26.64
CA LYS A 30 -25.31 -19.21 -25.31
C LYS A 30 -23.95 -18.85 -24.70
N TRP A 31 -23.04 -18.37 -25.54
CA TRP A 31 -21.69 -17.91 -25.22
C TRP A 31 -21.61 -16.45 -24.78
N VAL A 32 -22.65 -15.63 -25.02
CA VAL A 32 -22.62 -14.21 -24.67
C VAL A 32 -22.62 -14.01 -23.16
N VAL A 33 -23.46 -14.73 -22.42
CA VAL A 33 -23.52 -14.62 -20.95
C VAL A 33 -22.19 -15.03 -20.29
N PRO A 34 -21.63 -16.22 -20.53
CA PRO A 34 -20.34 -16.58 -19.95
C PRO A 34 -19.20 -15.69 -20.46
N GLY A 35 -19.23 -15.25 -21.72
CA GLY A 35 -18.25 -14.31 -22.27
C GLY A 35 -18.26 -12.96 -21.54
N VAL A 36 -19.45 -12.42 -21.26
CA VAL A 36 -19.61 -11.18 -20.48
C VAL A 36 -19.13 -11.37 -19.05
N ILE A 37 -19.43 -12.50 -18.40
CA ILE A 37 -18.96 -12.80 -17.04
C ILE A 37 -17.43 -12.81 -16.98
N VAL A 38 -16.78 -13.50 -17.92
CA VAL A 38 -15.30 -13.53 -18.00
C VAL A 38 -14.74 -12.13 -18.24
N ALA A 39 -15.33 -11.35 -19.14
CA ALA A 39 -14.89 -9.99 -19.39
C ALA A 39 -15.02 -9.10 -18.15
N VAL A 40 -16.13 -9.19 -17.41
CA VAL A 40 -16.32 -8.45 -16.15
C VAL A 40 -15.27 -8.84 -15.12
N ILE A 41 -14.99 -10.14 -14.95
CA ILE A 41 -13.96 -10.61 -14.00
C ILE A 41 -12.59 -10.04 -14.36
N ILE A 42 -12.23 -10.03 -15.65
CA ILE A 42 -10.95 -9.45 -16.10
C ILE A 42 -10.89 -7.95 -15.77
N VAL A 43 -11.95 -7.20 -16.09
CA VAL A 43 -12.01 -5.76 -15.81
C VAL A 43 -11.91 -5.48 -14.31
N LEU A 44 -12.63 -6.25 -13.49
CA LEU A 44 -12.56 -6.14 -12.03
C LEU A 44 -11.18 -6.49 -11.50
N GLY A 45 -10.53 -7.54 -12.02
CA GLY A 45 -9.19 -7.93 -11.61
C GLY A 45 -8.15 -6.86 -11.92
N ILE A 46 -8.23 -6.23 -13.09
CA ILE A 46 -7.34 -5.11 -13.47
C ILE A 46 -7.62 -3.90 -12.57
N GLY A 47 -8.90 -3.53 -12.41
CA GLY A 47 -9.29 -2.41 -11.55
C GLY A 47 -8.87 -2.61 -10.09
N PHE A 48 -9.03 -3.83 -9.57
CA PHE A 48 -8.58 -4.20 -8.24
C PHE A 48 -7.06 -4.13 -8.10
N GLY A 49 -6.30 -4.63 -9.09
CA GLY A 49 -4.84 -4.55 -9.06
C GLY A 49 -4.32 -3.10 -9.01
N VAL A 50 -4.88 -2.23 -9.86
CA VAL A 50 -4.53 -0.80 -9.86
C VAL A 50 -4.91 -0.13 -8.54
N TRP A 51 -6.09 -0.46 -8.00
CA TRP A 51 -6.52 0.07 -6.70
C TRP A 51 -5.65 -0.43 -5.55
N HIS A 52 -5.29 -1.72 -5.55
CA HIS A 52 -4.46 -2.36 -4.52
C HIS A 52 -3.07 -1.71 -4.38
N GLU A 53 -2.52 -1.17 -5.47
CA GLU A 53 -1.25 -0.43 -5.47
C GLU A 53 -1.41 1.07 -5.17
N SER A 54 -2.64 1.54 -4.90
CA SER A 54 -2.94 2.95 -4.65
C SER A 54 -2.95 3.29 -3.15
N PRO A 55 -2.64 4.56 -2.77
CA PRO A 55 -2.74 5.00 -1.39
C PRO A 55 -4.13 4.82 -0.76
N THR A 56 -5.19 4.89 -1.58
CA THR A 56 -6.57 4.71 -1.10
C THR A 56 -6.88 3.28 -0.64
N PHE A 57 -6.18 2.27 -1.18
CA PHE A 57 -6.30 0.89 -0.69
C PHE A 57 -5.67 0.74 0.69
N CYS A 58 -4.48 1.31 0.89
CA CYS A 58 -3.78 1.24 2.17
C CYS A 58 -4.62 1.87 3.29
N ASN A 59 -5.23 3.02 3.01
CA ASN A 59 -6.14 3.69 3.94
C ASN A 59 -7.36 2.83 4.31
N ALA A 60 -7.93 2.11 3.35
CA ALA A 60 -9.11 1.30 3.56
C ALA A 60 -8.84 -0.10 4.15
N VAL A 61 -7.63 -0.66 3.96
CA VAL A 61 -7.38 -2.10 4.18
C VAL A 61 -6.26 -2.37 5.18
N CYS A 62 -5.24 -1.50 5.30
CA CYS A 62 -4.11 -1.78 6.19
C CYS A 62 -4.45 -1.51 7.67
N HIS A 63 -4.87 -0.29 8.00
CA HIS A 63 -5.41 0.13 9.30
C HIS A 63 -5.78 1.62 9.28
N ASP A 64 -6.61 2.05 10.21
CA ASP A 64 -6.80 3.46 10.60
C ASP A 64 -5.95 3.68 11.86
N PRO A 65 -5.09 4.72 11.97
CA PRO A 65 -4.85 5.81 11.01
C PRO A 65 -3.69 5.59 10.03
N MET A 66 -3.97 5.79 8.74
CA MET A 66 -2.99 5.78 7.64
C MET A 66 -2.89 7.15 6.94
N ASP A 67 -3.83 8.06 7.19
CA ASP A 67 -3.86 9.43 6.66
C ASP A 67 -2.52 10.18 6.79
N PRO A 68 -1.87 10.26 7.98
CA PRO A 68 -0.61 10.99 8.11
C PRO A 68 0.53 10.37 7.28
N TYR A 69 0.54 9.05 7.12
CA TYR A 69 1.53 8.34 6.30
C TYR A 69 1.32 8.61 4.81
N VAL A 70 0.06 8.59 4.33
CA VAL A 70 -0.28 8.94 2.94
C VAL A 70 0.07 10.39 2.65
N GLU A 71 -0.21 11.29 3.60
CA GLU A 71 0.15 12.69 3.49
C GLU A 71 1.67 12.87 3.37
N SER A 72 2.45 12.18 4.20
CA SER A 72 3.92 12.28 4.15
C SER A 72 4.53 11.87 2.80
N VAL A 73 3.88 10.97 2.04
CA VAL A 73 4.38 10.56 0.71
C VAL A 73 3.78 11.38 -0.43
N THR A 74 2.62 12.03 -0.21
CA THR A 74 1.94 12.84 -1.23
C THR A 74 2.40 14.30 -1.20
N ASN A 75 2.52 14.84 0.01
CA ASN A 75 2.80 16.25 0.30
C ASN A 75 4.02 16.42 1.21
N GLY A 76 4.87 15.40 1.33
CA GLY A 76 6.16 15.49 2.01
C GLY A 76 7.19 16.35 1.27
N HIS A 77 8.44 16.24 1.70
CA HIS A 77 9.56 16.97 1.10
C HIS A 77 10.79 16.09 0.96
N VAL A 78 11.76 16.58 0.16
CA VAL A 78 13.09 15.97 0.03
C VAL A 78 13.71 15.79 1.41
N GLY A 79 14.26 14.61 1.69
CA GLY A 79 14.78 14.27 3.01
C GLY A 79 13.79 13.49 3.88
N MET A 80 12.55 13.28 3.45
CA MET A 80 11.69 12.20 3.96
C MET A 80 11.84 10.98 3.05
N ALA A 81 12.37 9.86 3.58
CA ALA A 81 12.80 8.76 2.71
C ALA A 81 11.63 8.13 1.92
N ALA A 82 10.43 8.01 2.51
CA ALA A 82 9.27 7.48 1.81
C ALA A 82 8.79 8.41 0.68
N TYR A 83 8.85 9.73 0.88
CA TYR A 83 8.57 10.71 -0.18
C TYR A 83 9.57 10.55 -1.32
N ASP A 84 10.87 10.54 -1.04
CA ASP A 84 11.92 10.40 -2.04
C ASP A 84 11.81 9.08 -2.83
N HIS A 85 11.42 7.99 -2.16
CA HIS A 85 11.20 6.70 -2.80
C HIS A 85 9.97 6.71 -3.74
N VAL A 86 8.88 7.39 -3.37
CA VAL A 86 7.72 7.56 -4.26
C VAL A 86 8.09 8.37 -5.49
N GLN A 87 8.88 9.42 -5.33
CA GLN A 87 9.41 10.20 -6.46
C GLN A 87 10.32 9.37 -7.37
N ALA A 88 11.02 8.38 -6.81
CA ALA A 88 11.79 7.38 -7.55
C ALA A 88 10.95 6.22 -8.14
N GLY A 89 9.62 6.33 -8.11
CA GLY A 89 8.70 5.35 -8.70
C GLY A 89 8.46 4.11 -7.84
N LYS A 90 8.79 4.15 -6.55
CA LYS A 90 8.38 3.12 -5.58
C LYS A 90 6.96 3.40 -5.09
N ASN A 91 6.34 2.39 -4.49
CA ASN A 91 5.01 2.48 -3.90
C ASN A 91 5.02 1.91 -2.47
N CYS A 92 3.91 2.02 -1.75
CA CYS A 92 3.79 1.56 -0.36
C CYS A 92 4.24 0.10 -0.20
N LEU A 93 3.84 -0.77 -1.13
CA LEU A 93 4.15 -2.21 -1.14
C LEU A 93 5.60 -2.52 -1.49
N SER A 94 6.35 -1.54 -1.98
CA SER A 94 7.79 -1.68 -2.14
C SER A 94 8.42 -1.88 -0.77
N CYS A 95 7.98 -1.17 0.27
CA CYS A 95 8.54 -1.30 1.62
C CYS A 95 7.65 -2.16 2.53
N HIS A 96 6.33 -1.96 2.49
CA HIS A 96 5.34 -2.72 3.26
C HIS A 96 4.90 -3.97 2.49
N GLN A 97 5.81 -4.93 2.33
CA GLN A 97 5.46 -6.18 1.67
C GLN A 97 4.53 -7.01 2.59
N PRO A 98 3.32 -7.37 2.13
CA PRO A 98 2.43 -8.22 2.92
C PRO A 98 3.05 -9.62 2.99
N LYS A 99 3.41 -10.08 4.19
CA LYS A 99 3.76 -11.49 4.36
C LYS A 99 2.45 -12.27 4.47
N LEU A 100 2.17 -13.12 3.47
CA LEU A 100 0.94 -13.93 3.43
C LEU A 100 0.69 -14.74 4.73
N THR A 101 1.74 -15.07 5.49
CA THR A 101 1.69 -15.82 6.75
C THR A 101 1.38 -14.98 8.00
N GLU A 102 1.46 -13.65 7.93
CA GLU A 102 1.15 -12.72 9.04
C GLU A 102 -0.29 -12.15 8.94
N GLN A 103 -0.98 -12.40 7.83
CA GLN A 103 -2.34 -11.90 7.55
C GLN A 103 -3.40 -12.30 8.60
N VAL A 104 -3.22 -13.42 9.32
CA VAL A 104 -4.18 -13.82 10.38
C VAL A 104 -4.07 -12.91 11.60
N SER A 105 -2.85 -12.56 12.01
CA SER A 105 -2.66 -11.60 13.11
C SER A 105 -3.02 -10.18 12.70
N GLU A 106 -2.70 -9.78 11.46
CA GLU A 106 -3.04 -8.45 10.93
C GLU A 106 -4.57 -8.23 10.87
N VAL A 107 -5.34 -9.22 10.39
CA VAL A 107 -6.81 -9.17 10.41
C VAL A 107 -7.37 -9.08 11.82
N MET A 108 -6.76 -9.76 12.79
CA MET A 108 -7.20 -9.70 14.19
C MET A 108 -6.92 -8.33 14.82
N ILE A 109 -5.78 -7.71 14.54
CA ILE A 109 -5.46 -6.36 15.02
C ILE A 109 -6.39 -5.34 14.32
N TRP A 110 -6.63 -5.49 13.01
CA TRP A 110 -7.56 -4.64 12.25
C TRP A 110 -9.00 -4.71 12.76
N THR A 111 -9.51 -5.91 13.05
CA THR A 111 -10.88 -6.08 13.58
C THR A 111 -11.04 -5.69 15.04
N SER A 112 -9.95 -5.66 15.82
CA SER A 112 -9.98 -5.30 17.24
C SER A 112 -9.63 -3.84 17.52
N ASP A 113 -9.27 -3.08 16.49
CA ASP A 113 -8.84 -1.68 16.60
C ASP A 113 -7.69 -1.49 17.61
N ALA A 114 -6.82 -2.51 17.73
CA ALA A 114 -5.79 -2.60 18.76
C ALA A 114 -4.49 -1.89 18.35
N PHE A 115 -4.58 -0.73 17.69
CA PHE A 115 -3.42 0.08 17.29
C PHE A 115 -3.17 1.17 18.32
N THR A 116 -1.94 1.24 18.85
CA THR A 116 -1.54 2.35 19.73
C THR A 116 -0.95 3.48 18.91
N THR A 117 -1.59 4.65 18.95
CA THR A 117 -1.13 5.86 18.27
C THR A 117 -0.73 6.94 19.28
N ASP A 118 0.06 7.91 18.83
CA ASP A 118 0.24 9.19 19.52
C ASP A 118 -0.92 10.17 19.24
N GLU A 119 -0.81 11.41 19.73
CA GLU A 119 -1.85 12.45 19.60
C GLU A 119 -2.02 12.93 18.15
N GLU A 120 -0.99 12.76 17.34
CA GLU A 120 -0.92 13.13 15.93
C GLU A 120 -1.36 12.00 14.99
N GLY A 121 -1.72 10.84 15.53
CA GLY A 121 -2.19 9.69 14.77
C GLY A 121 -1.09 8.87 14.12
N TRP A 122 0.16 8.98 14.58
CA TRP A 122 1.21 8.06 14.20
C TRP A 122 1.15 6.81 15.07
N LEU A 123 1.29 5.65 14.45
CA LEU A 123 1.54 4.41 15.17
C LEU A 123 2.84 4.55 15.97
N ALA A 124 2.85 3.98 17.17
CA ALA A 124 4.06 3.86 17.97
C ALA A 124 5.22 3.31 17.10
N PRO A 125 6.40 3.96 17.08
CA PRO A 125 7.47 3.62 16.15
C PRO A 125 7.84 2.14 16.25
N SER A 126 7.55 1.39 15.19
CA SER A 126 8.15 0.09 14.98
C SER A 126 9.62 0.33 14.64
N LYS A 127 10.54 -0.07 15.52
CA LYS A 127 11.98 0.00 15.27
C LYS A 127 12.45 -0.97 14.18
N ASP A 128 11.55 -1.80 13.64
CA ASP A 128 11.90 -2.95 12.81
C ASP A 128 11.93 -2.64 11.30
N PHE A 129 11.67 -1.40 10.89
CA PHE A 129 11.66 -0.99 9.48
C PHE A 129 12.69 0.11 9.20
N ALA A 130 13.95 -0.29 9.06
CA ALA A 130 15.02 0.40 8.30
C ALA A 130 16.40 -0.16 8.71
N SER A 131 16.53 -1.48 8.79
CA SER A 131 17.83 -2.13 8.96
C SER A 131 18.62 -2.14 7.66
N GLU A 132 19.94 -2.34 7.75
CA GLU A 132 20.76 -2.56 6.55
C GLU A 132 20.23 -3.74 5.73
N GLU A 133 19.85 -4.85 6.37
CA GLU A 133 19.31 -6.05 5.69
C GLU A 133 18.09 -5.73 4.82
N PHE A 134 17.18 -4.88 5.33
CA PHE A 134 15.98 -4.51 4.60
C PHE A 134 16.30 -3.58 3.42
N CYS A 135 17.11 -2.54 3.67
CA CYS A 135 17.42 -1.51 2.68
C CYS A 135 18.37 -2.03 1.57
N ALA A 136 19.27 -2.95 1.91
CA ALA A 136 20.27 -3.52 1.00
C ALA A 136 19.83 -4.83 0.33
N ARG A 137 18.54 -5.21 0.45
CA ARG A 137 18.00 -6.36 -0.29
C ARG A 137 18.16 -6.19 -1.80
N SER A 138 18.18 -7.32 -2.51
CA SER A 138 18.38 -7.34 -3.97
C SER A 138 17.44 -6.38 -4.71
N GLY A 139 18.01 -5.50 -5.52
CA GLY A 139 17.28 -4.50 -6.31
C GLY A 139 16.99 -3.17 -5.58
N CYS A 140 17.52 -2.98 -4.38
CA CYS A 140 17.47 -1.72 -3.61
C CYS A 140 18.87 -1.07 -3.53
N HIS A 141 19.48 -1.00 -2.35
CA HIS A 141 20.76 -0.30 -2.16
C HIS A 141 21.96 -1.26 -2.16
N ASP A 142 22.95 -1.02 -3.01
CA ASP A 142 24.25 -1.68 -2.89
C ASP A 142 25.14 -0.87 -1.94
N MET A 143 25.51 -1.46 -0.80
CA MET A 143 26.26 -0.73 0.23
C MET A 143 27.66 -0.31 -0.23
N SER A 144 28.27 -1.02 -1.19
CA SER A 144 29.57 -0.60 -1.73
C SER A 144 29.43 0.65 -2.62
N GLU A 145 28.35 0.74 -3.39
CA GLU A 145 28.01 1.92 -4.18
C GLU A 145 27.61 3.10 -3.28
N VAL A 146 26.79 2.87 -2.26
CA VAL A 146 26.41 3.89 -1.27
C VAL A 146 27.66 4.47 -0.61
N ILE A 147 28.55 3.62 -0.07
CA ILE A 147 29.78 4.10 0.58
C ILE A 147 30.66 4.85 -0.42
N SER A 148 30.88 4.32 -1.62
CA SER A 148 31.79 4.95 -2.58
C SER A 148 31.27 6.29 -3.13
N SER A 149 29.95 6.48 -3.19
CA SER A 149 29.32 7.70 -3.71
C SER A 149 29.15 8.82 -2.67
N THR A 150 29.26 8.54 -1.37
CA THR A 150 28.98 9.53 -0.30
C THR A 150 30.21 10.12 0.38
N TRP A 151 31.42 9.88 -0.13
CA TRP A 151 32.62 10.56 0.33
C TRP A 151 32.60 12.04 -0.05
N GLY A 152 32.75 12.93 0.94
CA GLY A 152 32.67 14.37 0.71
C GLY A 152 31.31 14.79 0.19
N PHE A 153 30.24 14.19 0.72
CA PHE A 153 28.86 14.57 0.42
C PHE A 153 28.66 16.08 0.51
N GLU A 154 27.65 16.58 -0.22
CA GLU A 154 27.52 17.99 -0.56
C GLU A 154 27.83 18.97 0.58
N GLY A 155 28.73 19.92 0.30
CA GLY A 155 29.16 20.92 1.28
C GLY A 155 30.20 20.43 2.31
N ASN A 156 30.59 19.16 2.32
CA ASN A 156 31.52 18.61 3.31
C ASN A 156 32.88 18.24 2.71
N ALA A 157 33.90 18.15 3.57
CA ALA A 157 35.24 17.79 3.15
C ALA A 157 35.33 16.31 2.74
N ALA A 158 36.24 16.00 1.80
CA ALA A 158 36.35 14.68 1.17
C ALA A 158 36.60 13.51 2.13
N GLN A 159 37.07 13.76 3.36
CA GLN A 159 37.28 12.72 4.37
C GLN A 159 36.01 12.33 5.15
N TYR A 160 34.87 12.98 4.93
CA TYR A 160 33.64 12.65 5.64
C TYR A 160 32.77 11.71 4.81
N ASN A 161 32.28 10.66 5.46
CA ASN A 161 31.32 9.72 4.89
C ASN A 161 30.41 9.16 6.00
N PRO A 162 29.10 9.46 5.99
CA PRO A 162 28.16 8.95 6.98
C PRO A 162 28.07 7.42 7.01
N HIS A 163 28.29 6.76 5.86
CA HIS A 163 28.20 5.31 5.69
C HIS A 163 29.54 4.59 5.91
N SER A 164 30.61 5.33 6.21
CA SER A 164 31.92 4.79 6.57
C SER A 164 32.46 5.57 7.77
N SER A 165 31.74 5.47 8.87
CA SER A 165 32.03 6.20 10.11
C SER A 165 32.76 5.33 11.13
N HIS A 166 33.36 5.97 12.13
CA HIS A 166 34.00 5.31 13.27
C HIS A 166 33.00 4.72 14.28
N GLN A 167 31.69 4.75 14.00
CA GLN A 167 30.67 4.13 14.83
C GLN A 167 30.51 2.63 14.49
N ASP A 168 31.31 2.08 13.57
CA ASP A 168 31.44 0.64 13.30
C ASP A 168 30.09 -0.12 13.21
N GLN A 169 29.13 0.40 12.44
CA GLN A 169 27.79 -0.17 12.25
C GLN A 169 26.91 -0.22 13.51
N ALA A 170 27.22 0.57 14.54
CA ALA A 170 26.32 0.73 15.68
C ALA A 170 25.03 1.50 15.36
N LEU A 171 24.93 2.05 14.15
CA LEU A 171 23.78 2.79 13.64
C LEU A 171 23.12 1.99 12.51
N GLU A 172 21.81 1.89 12.58
CA GLU A 172 20.96 1.36 11.51
C GLU A 172 20.55 2.49 10.55
N CYS A 173 20.09 2.14 9.34
CA CYS A 173 19.67 3.13 8.35
C CYS A 173 18.61 4.07 8.94
N GLY A 174 17.67 3.51 9.70
CA GLY A 174 16.57 4.23 10.35
C GLY A 174 16.99 5.23 11.42
N ASP A 175 18.22 5.16 11.93
CA ASP A 175 18.71 6.14 12.91
C ASP A 175 18.84 7.52 12.28
N CYS A 176 19.21 7.57 10.99
CA CYS A 176 19.37 8.80 10.21
C CYS A 176 18.22 8.99 9.21
N HIS A 177 17.94 7.97 8.38
CA HIS A 177 16.94 8.00 7.32
C HIS A 177 15.54 7.74 7.89
N LYS A 178 14.76 8.80 8.08
CA LYS A 178 13.37 8.67 8.55
C LYS A 178 12.43 8.50 7.36
N ALA A 179 11.60 7.46 7.41
CA ALA A 179 10.69 7.13 6.32
C ALA A 179 9.63 8.23 6.11
N HIS A 180 8.84 8.51 7.15
CA HIS A 180 7.66 9.37 7.05
C HIS A 180 7.81 10.72 7.79
N SER A 181 9.04 11.06 8.17
CA SER A 181 9.39 12.35 8.79
C SER A 181 10.73 12.83 8.24
N THR A 182 11.13 14.05 8.61
CA THR A 182 12.43 14.60 8.22
C THR A 182 13.57 13.72 8.70
N SER A 183 14.50 13.38 7.79
CA SER A 183 15.72 12.65 8.14
C SER A 183 16.70 13.54 8.87
N VAL A 184 17.56 12.93 9.70
CA VAL A 184 18.47 13.63 10.60
C VAL A 184 19.90 13.17 10.36
N LEU A 185 20.83 14.12 10.23
CA LEU A 185 22.26 13.83 10.25
C LEU A 185 22.75 13.73 11.69
N VAL A 186 22.59 12.56 12.31
CA VAL A 186 22.96 12.32 13.73
C VAL A 186 24.44 12.59 14.01
N CYS A 187 25.30 12.61 12.99
CA CYS A 187 26.70 12.99 13.13
C CYS A 187 26.85 14.42 13.70
N ASN A 188 25.87 15.29 13.47
CA ASN A 188 25.91 16.66 13.96
C ASN A 188 25.65 16.82 15.46
N ASP A 189 25.28 15.75 16.15
CA ASP A 189 25.29 15.73 17.62
C ASP A 189 26.71 15.96 18.18
N CYS A 190 27.74 15.64 17.39
CA CYS A 190 29.14 15.79 17.76
C CYS A 190 29.98 16.60 16.74
N HIS A 191 29.54 16.68 15.49
CA HIS A 191 30.24 17.35 14.41
C HIS A 191 29.48 18.56 13.89
N ALA A 192 30.16 19.43 13.14
CA ALA A 192 29.52 20.54 12.44
C ALA A 192 29.64 20.30 10.93
N LEU A 193 28.81 19.39 10.42
CA LEU A 193 28.73 19.06 9.00
C LEU A 193 27.52 19.73 8.36
N ASN A 194 27.58 19.92 7.05
CA ASN A 194 26.42 20.38 6.30
C ASN A 194 25.49 19.18 6.09
N ALA A 195 24.26 19.25 6.62
CA ALA A 195 23.25 18.24 6.39
C ALA A 195 22.82 18.23 4.91
N PRO A 196 22.41 17.06 4.35
CA PRO A 196 21.83 17.01 3.02
C PRO A 196 20.59 17.92 2.88
N GLU A 197 20.23 18.26 1.65
CA GLU A 197 19.05 19.08 1.39
C GLU A 197 17.79 18.48 2.04
N GLY A 198 17.05 19.31 2.78
CA GLY A 198 15.81 18.91 3.44
C GLY A 198 15.97 18.01 4.66
N TRP A 199 17.20 17.78 5.13
CA TRP A 199 17.49 17.09 6.38
C TRP A 199 17.68 18.05 7.54
N GLU A 200 17.44 17.54 8.74
CA GLU A 200 17.87 18.16 9.99
C GLU A 200 19.32 17.81 10.29
N GLY A 201 20.03 18.70 11.00
CA GLY A 201 21.38 18.47 11.47
C GLY A 201 21.77 19.51 12.51
#